data_AF-A0A7Y3C606-F1
#
_entry.id   AF-A0A7Y3C606-F1
#
_cell.length_a   1.000
_cell.length_b   1.000
_cell.length_c   1.000
_cell.angle_alpha   90.00
_cell.angle_beta   90.00
_cell.angle_gamma   90.00
#
_symmetry.space_group_name_H-M   'P 1'
#
loop_
_entity.id
_entity.type
_entity.pdbx_description
1 polymer ?
#
loop_
_entity_poly.entity_id
_entity_poly.type
_entity_poly.pdbx_seq_one_letter_code
_entity_poly.pdbx_strand_id
1 'polypeptide(L)'
;MIKFFRKIRQRLVTENKFNKYLLYAIGEIILVVIGILIALQINNWNEHQKQKDYEITILDEIRANLITSKKEVELAIEDDRRWRACIIKILDFLDEGKAYNPNLNQCFGSYYWSSTVQFSTSSYEELKAKGMEIISNIKLRRDLTTMYDFKFDVIETEVEVWDSQLLSSTIYPLHTKLFRKYFPDTWSVFEDEFARPNDYKKLLDNDEYKNLLSELISLRNYSIKINELLKNDLNRLIKEIEIELIMLKK
;
A
#
# COMPACT_ATOMS: atom_id res chain seq x y z
N MET A 1 32.26 -4.10 -50.39
CA MET A 1 32.65 -2.68 -50.23
C MET A 1 34.15 -2.48 -49.98
N ILE A 2 34.80 -3.17 -49.03
CA ILE A 2 36.23 -2.98 -48.69
C ILE A 2 37.19 -3.01 -49.90
N LYS A 3 36.98 -3.89 -50.90
CA LYS A 3 37.87 -3.98 -52.08
C LYS A 3 37.78 -2.77 -53.02
N PHE A 4 36.66 -2.06 -53.05
CA PHE A 4 36.42 -0.90 -53.92
C PHE A 4 37.11 0.35 -53.35
N PHE A 5 36.87 0.63 -52.07
CA PHE A 5 37.56 1.69 -51.31
C PHE A 5 39.09 1.47 -51.26
N ARG A 6 39.54 0.21 -51.19
CA ARG A 6 40.97 -0.15 -51.25
C ARG A 6 41.64 0.24 -52.57
N LYS A 7 41.00 -0.01 -53.72
CA LYS A 7 41.53 0.36 -55.05
C LYS A 7 41.61 1.88 -55.24
N ILE A 8 40.66 2.62 -54.70
CA ILE A 8 40.64 4.09 -54.75
C ILE A 8 41.75 4.69 -53.88
N ARG A 9 41.95 4.17 -52.65
CA ARG A 9 43.08 4.58 -51.79
C ARG A 9 44.44 4.36 -52.46
N GLN A 10 44.64 3.19 -53.07
CA GLN A 10 45.91 2.88 -53.74
C GLN A 10 46.21 3.84 -54.91
N ARG A 11 45.21 4.25 -55.70
CA ARG A 11 45.36 5.25 -56.77
C ARG A 11 45.64 6.66 -56.26
N LEU A 12 45.00 7.10 -55.19
CA LEU A 12 45.17 8.46 -54.64
C LEU A 12 46.54 8.68 -53.99
N VAL A 13 47.14 7.63 -53.41
CA VAL A 13 48.48 7.65 -52.82
C VAL A 13 49.58 7.61 -53.88
N THR A 14 49.37 6.91 -55.00
CA THR A 14 50.37 6.82 -56.09
C THR A 14 50.46 8.08 -56.97
N GLU A 15 49.45 8.95 -56.97
CA GLU A 15 49.41 10.18 -57.79
C GLU A 15 49.88 11.46 -57.06
N ASN A 16 50.61 11.38 -55.94
CA ASN A 16 51.06 12.56 -55.15
C ASN A 16 49.91 13.48 -54.64
N LYS A 17 48.68 12.97 -54.56
CA LYS A 17 47.47 13.70 -54.15
C LYS A 17 47.15 13.54 -52.66
N PHE A 18 48.14 13.78 -51.79
CA PHE A 18 48.02 13.58 -50.34
C PHE A 18 46.83 14.35 -49.73
N ASN A 19 46.60 15.61 -50.15
CA ASN A 19 45.45 16.41 -49.69
C ASN A 19 44.09 15.78 -50.03
N LYS A 20 43.96 15.13 -51.21
CA LYS A 20 42.72 14.44 -51.60
C LYS A 20 42.53 13.13 -50.84
N TYR A 21 43.62 12.43 -50.53
CA TYR A 21 43.61 11.24 -49.68
C TYR A 21 43.17 11.57 -48.25
N LEU A 22 43.69 12.66 -47.66
CA LEU A 22 43.33 13.11 -46.32
C LEU A 22 41.85 13.49 -46.22
N LEU A 23 41.33 14.27 -47.18
CA LEU A 23 39.90 14.61 -47.26
C LEU A 23 39.00 13.36 -47.36
N TYR A 24 39.42 12.36 -48.14
CA TYR A 24 38.68 11.12 -48.30
C TYR A 24 38.67 10.25 -47.04
N ALA A 25 39.82 10.15 -46.36
CA ALA A 25 39.94 9.43 -45.09
C ALA A 25 39.12 10.09 -43.97
N ILE A 26 39.11 11.43 -43.91
CA ILE A 26 38.24 12.18 -42.99
C ILE A 26 36.76 11.91 -43.29
N GLY A 27 36.37 11.93 -44.57
CA GLY A 27 35.01 11.60 -44.98
C GLY A 27 34.59 10.18 -44.55
N GLU A 28 35.47 9.19 -44.66
CA GLU A 28 35.20 7.82 -44.23
C GLU A 28 35.05 7.70 -42.71
N ILE A 29 35.89 8.39 -41.93
CA ILE A 29 35.76 8.44 -40.47
C ILE A 29 34.42 9.09 -40.07
N ILE A 30 34.05 10.22 -40.68
CA ILE A 30 32.77 10.89 -40.42
C ILE A 30 31.60 9.95 -40.72
N LEU A 31 31.66 9.20 -41.82
CA LEU A 31 30.60 8.27 -42.22
C LEU A 31 30.46 7.10 -41.25
N VAL A 32 31.59 6.56 -40.76
CA VAL A 32 31.61 5.53 -39.70
C VAL A 32 31.05 6.09 -38.39
N VAL A 33 31.45 7.29 -37.98
CA VAL A 33 30.96 7.95 -36.75
C VAL A 33 29.45 8.17 -36.83
N ILE A 34 28.93 8.66 -37.96
CA ILE A 34 27.47 8.80 -38.17
C ILE A 34 26.77 7.45 -38.06
N GLY A 35 27.34 6.39 -38.65
CA GLY A 35 26.81 5.02 -38.53
C GLY A 35 26.71 4.54 -37.09
N ILE A 36 27.76 4.76 -36.29
CA ILE A 36 27.79 4.41 -34.86
C ILE A 36 26.78 5.24 -34.06
N LEU A 37 26.68 6.54 -34.32
CA LEU A 37 25.73 7.42 -33.63
C LEU A 37 24.29 7.02 -33.92
N ILE A 38 23.95 6.67 -35.18
CA ILE A 38 22.61 6.17 -35.53
C ILE A 38 22.34 4.84 -34.82
N ALA A 39 23.29 3.92 -34.80
CA ALA A 39 23.14 2.64 -34.10
C ALA A 39 22.91 2.84 -32.59
N LEU A 40 23.66 3.74 -31.96
CA LEU A 40 23.48 4.11 -30.56
C LEU A 40 22.11 4.77 -30.31
N GLN A 41 21.67 5.66 -31.20
CA GLN A 41 20.35 6.29 -31.09
C GLN A 41 19.21 5.29 -31.18
N ILE A 42 19.28 4.34 -32.12
CA ILE A 42 18.28 3.27 -32.26
C ILE A 42 18.27 2.39 -31.00
N ASN A 43 19.45 2.03 -30.48
CA ASN A 43 19.55 1.24 -29.25
C ASN A 43 18.95 1.97 -28.05
N ASN A 44 19.28 3.25 -27.86
CA ASN A 44 18.74 4.07 -26.78
C ASN A 44 17.23 4.26 -26.88
N TRP A 45 16.69 4.43 -28.10
CA TRP A 45 15.25 4.53 -28.33
C TRP A 45 14.52 3.22 -27.97
N ASN A 46 15.06 2.08 -28.38
CA ASN A 46 14.52 0.76 -28.00
C ASN A 46 14.56 0.54 -26.49
N GLU A 47 15.64 0.95 -25.82
CA GLU A 47 15.76 0.84 -24.36
C GLU A 47 14.75 1.74 -23.63
N HIS A 48 14.60 2.99 -24.07
CA HIS A 48 13.60 3.91 -23.54
C HIS A 48 12.18 3.36 -23.72
N GLN A 49 11.88 2.74 -24.87
CA GLN A 49 10.57 2.14 -25.09
C GLN A 49 10.30 0.98 -24.13
N LYS A 50 11.28 0.07 -23.94
CA LYS A 50 11.15 -1.03 -22.96
C LYS A 50 10.98 -0.51 -21.53
N GLN A 51 11.70 0.53 -21.15
CA GLN A 51 11.57 1.15 -19.83
C GLN A 51 10.18 1.75 -19.64
N LYS A 52 9.65 2.45 -20.65
CA LYS A 52 8.28 3.01 -20.65
C LYS A 52 7.21 1.91 -20.57
N ASP A 53 7.36 0.82 -21.32
CA ASP A 53 6.42 -0.31 -21.29
C ASP A 53 6.43 -1.01 -19.90
N TYR A 54 7.62 -1.12 -19.29
CA TYR A 54 7.75 -1.64 -17.94
C TYR A 54 7.15 -0.69 -16.89
N GLU A 55 7.37 0.63 -17.00
CA GLU A 55 6.75 1.64 -16.14
C GLU A 55 5.22 1.55 -16.18
N ILE A 56 4.64 1.41 -17.37
CA ILE A 56 3.19 1.21 -17.53
C ILE A 56 2.73 -0.06 -16.81
N THR A 57 3.44 -1.17 -17.03
CA THR A 57 3.07 -2.47 -16.46
C THR A 57 3.09 -2.43 -14.93
N ILE A 58 4.20 -1.94 -14.35
CA ILE A 58 4.37 -1.91 -12.89
C ILE A 58 3.42 -0.92 -12.22
N LEU A 59 3.11 0.21 -12.86
CA LEU A 59 2.11 1.16 -12.36
C LEU A 59 0.69 0.58 -12.43
N ASP A 60 0.34 -0.16 -13.48
CA ASP A 60 -0.95 -0.85 -13.59
C ASP A 60 -1.13 -1.89 -12.46
N GLU A 61 -0.07 -2.65 -12.14
CA GLU A 61 -0.08 -3.63 -11.03
C GLU A 61 -0.14 -2.95 -9.65
N ILE A 62 0.69 -1.93 -9.41
CA ILE A 62 0.68 -1.16 -8.17
C ILE A 62 -0.71 -0.55 -7.94
N ARG A 63 -1.37 -0.02 -8.98
CA ARG A 63 -2.74 0.49 -8.87
C ARG A 63 -3.70 -0.59 -8.38
N ALA A 64 -3.64 -1.80 -8.95
CA ALA A 64 -4.50 -2.91 -8.56
C ALA A 64 -4.27 -3.33 -7.09
N ASN A 65 -3.01 -3.37 -6.66
CA ASN A 65 -2.65 -3.64 -5.27
C ASN A 65 -3.20 -2.56 -4.32
N LEU A 66 -3.04 -1.28 -4.67
CA LEU A 66 -3.56 -0.17 -3.87
C LEU A 66 -5.10 -0.17 -3.76
N ILE A 67 -5.82 -0.59 -4.81
CA ILE A 67 -7.28 -0.76 -4.77
C ILE A 67 -7.67 -1.85 -3.77
N THR A 68 -6.92 -2.95 -3.74
CA THR A 68 -7.14 -4.05 -2.78
C THR A 68 -6.86 -3.57 -1.36
N SER A 69 -5.70 -2.96 -1.11
CA SER A 69 -5.34 -2.35 0.17
C SER A 69 -6.39 -1.34 0.67
N LYS A 70 -6.93 -0.51 -0.23
CA LYS A 70 -8.00 0.44 0.10
C LYS A 70 -9.26 -0.27 0.61
N LYS A 71 -9.64 -1.39 0.00
CA LYS A 71 -10.81 -2.18 0.43
C LYS A 71 -10.60 -2.73 1.84
N GLU A 72 -9.41 -3.24 2.15
CA GLU A 72 -9.07 -3.70 3.50
C GLU A 72 -9.17 -2.55 4.53
N VAL A 73 -8.67 -1.36 4.20
CA VAL A 73 -8.83 -0.15 5.04
C VAL A 73 -10.30 0.21 5.24
N GLU A 74 -11.13 0.12 4.20
CA GLU A 74 -12.57 0.40 4.29
C GLU A 74 -13.29 -0.59 5.23
N LEU A 75 -12.97 -1.88 5.14
CA LEU A 75 -13.50 -2.90 6.04
C LEU A 75 -13.09 -2.65 7.50
N ALA A 76 -11.81 -2.33 7.74
CA ALA A 76 -11.33 -2.02 9.08
C ALA A 76 -12.06 -0.81 9.71
N ILE A 77 -12.34 0.24 8.93
CA ILE A 77 -13.12 1.39 9.39
C ILE A 77 -14.56 0.98 9.77
N GLU A 78 -15.19 0.12 8.98
CA GLU A 78 -16.55 -0.34 9.23
C GLU A 78 -16.64 -1.22 10.50
N ASP A 79 -15.69 -2.13 10.67
CA ASP A 79 -15.59 -2.97 11.87
C ASP A 79 -15.34 -2.14 13.13
N ASP A 80 -14.39 -1.20 13.10
CA ASP A 80 -14.12 -0.32 14.24
C ASP A 80 -15.35 0.52 14.61
N ARG A 81 -16.12 0.99 13.61
CA ARG A 81 -17.39 1.70 13.86
C ARG A 81 -18.43 0.78 14.51
N ARG A 82 -18.53 -0.47 14.06
CA ARG A 82 -19.44 -1.48 14.63
C ARG A 82 -19.08 -1.76 16.10
N TRP A 83 -17.83 -2.08 16.39
CA TRP A 83 -17.40 -2.40 17.76
C TRP A 83 -17.45 -1.18 18.67
N ARG A 84 -17.10 0.02 18.19
CA ARG A 84 -17.29 1.27 18.94
C ARG A 84 -18.75 1.49 19.31
N ALA A 85 -19.69 1.26 18.38
CA ALA A 85 -21.12 1.36 18.70
C ALA A 85 -21.54 0.35 19.76
N CYS A 86 -20.98 -0.86 19.73
CA CYS A 86 -21.18 -1.85 20.79
C CYS A 86 -20.65 -1.39 22.15
N ILE A 87 -19.44 -0.81 22.20
CA ILE A 87 -18.85 -0.29 23.43
C ILE A 87 -19.72 0.82 24.03
N ILE A 88 -20.15 1.78 23.21
CA ILE A 88 -21.03 2.88 23.63
C ILE A 88 -22.35 2.33 24.18
N LYS A 89 -22.94 1.36 23.50
CA LYS A 89 -24.19 0.71 23.93
C LYS A 89 -24.03 -0.02 25.27
N ILE A 90 -22.89 -0.68 25.50
CA ILE A 90 -22.60 -1.32 26.78
C ILE A 90 -22.51 -0.26 27.88
N LEU A 91 -21.69 0.78 27.69
CA LEU A 91 -21.51 1.85 28.69
C LEU A 91 -22.84 2.52 29.05
N ASP A 92 -23.66 2.86 28.06
CA ASP A 92 -25.00 3.42 28.26
C ASP A 92 -25.88 2.56 29.18
N PHE A 93 -25.83 1.23 29.03
CA PHE A 93 -26.55 0.31 29.91
C PHE A 93 -25.98 0.27 31.32
N LEU A 94 -24.65 0.30 31.45
CA LEU A 94 -23.99 0.23 32.76
C LEU A 94 -24.11 1.54 33.55
N ASP A 95 -24.10 2.69 32.88
CA ASP A 95 -24.16 4.00 33.52
C ASP A 95 -25.58 4.41 33.91
N GLU A 96 -26.57 4.06 33.10
CA GLU A 96 -27.98 4.28 33.45
C GLU A 96 -28.54 3.18 34.39
N GLY A 97 -27.76 2.15 34.72
CA GLY A 97 -28.22 1.04 35.55
C GLY A 97 -29.35 0.23 34.91
N LYS A 98 -29.37 0.15 33.58
CA LYS A 98 -30.41 -0.56 32.81
C LYS A 98 -30.39 -2.05 33.13
N ALA A 99 -31.57 -2.67 33.18
CA ALA A 99 -31.70 -4.11 33.35
C ALA A 99 -30.98 -4.87 32.21
N TYR A 100 -30.43 -6.04 32.54
CA TYR A 100 -29.74 -6.89 31.58
C TYR A 100 -30.63 -7.18 30.36
N ASN A 101 -30.06 -6.99 29.17
CA ASN A 101 -30.72 -7.28 27.91
C ASN A 101 -29.85 -8.24 27.08
N PRO A 102 -30.36 -9.43 26.68
CA PRO A 102 -29.65 -10.37 25.82
C PRO A 102 -29.15 -9.78 24.50
N ASN A 103 -29.72 -8.68 24.01
CA ASN A 103 -29.25 -7.95 22.82
C ASN A 103 -27.87 -7.29 23.01
N LEU A 104 -27.29 -7.35 24.21
CA LEU A 104 -25.91 -6.97 24.48
C LEU A 104 -24.92 -8.12 24.28
N ASN A 105 -25.39 -9.36 24.18
CA ASN A 105 -24.49 -10.52 24.21
C ASN A 105 -23.50 -10.57 23.05
N GLN A 106 -23.92 -10.13 21.86
CA GLN A 106 -23.02 -10.00 20.73
C GLN A 106 -21.96 -8.93 21.00
N CYS A 107 -22.37 -7.76 21.49
CA CYS A 107 -21.44 -6.71 21.89
C CYS A 107 -20.48 -7.16 23.00
N PHE A 108 -20.93 -7.91 24.00
CA PHE A 108 -20.05 -8.46 25.02
C PHE A 108 -19.05 -9.47 24.46
N GLY A 109 -19.45 -10.22 23.42
CA GLY A 109 -18.58 -11.16 22.72
C GLY A 109 -17.59 -10.47 21.79
N SER A 110 -17.90 -9.24 21.32
CA SER A 110 -17.16 -8.60 20.24
C SER A 110 -16.52 -7.23 20.52
N TYR A 111 -16.79 -6.58 21.65
CA TYR A 111 -16.33 -5.19 21.90
C TYR A 111 -14.81 -4.97 21.81
N TYR A 112 -14.02 -6.03 21.95
CA TYR A 112 -12.56 -6.00 22.02
C TYR A 112 -11.88 -6.53 20.76
N TRP A 113 -12.62 -7.00 19.76
CA TRP A 113 -12.02 -7.36 18.48
C TRP A 113 -11.38 -6.13 17.84
N SER A 114 -10.31 -6.35 17.09
CA SER A 114 -9.60 -5.38 16.28
C SER A 114 -9.41 -5.96 14.87
N SER A 115 -9.34 -5.08 13.87
CA SER A 115 -9.06 -5.47 12.49
C SER A 115 -7.59 -5.20 12.18
N THR A 116 -6.97 -6.10 11.43
CA THR A 116 -5.64 -5.93 10.84
C THR A 116 -5.80 -5.58 9.38
N VAL A 117 -5.08 -4.58 8.90
CA VAL A 117 -5.12 -4.17 7.49
C VAL A 117 -3.98 -4.85 6.75
N GLN A 118 -4.29 -5.66 5.75
CA GLN A 118 -3.27 -6.29 4.91
C GLN A 118 -2.95 -5.43 3.70
N PHE A 119 -1.73 -4.88 3.66
CA PHE A 119 -1.26 -4.11 2.52
C PHE A 119 -0.59 -5.00 1.47
N SER A 120 -1.03 -4.88 0.21
CA SER A 120 -0.38 -5.54 -0.92
C SER A 120 0.86 -4.76 -1.37
N THR A 121 2.06 -5.26 -1.03
CA THR A 121 3.34 -4.57 -1.28
C THR A 121 4.20 -5.16 -2.39
N SER A 122 3.83 -6.34 -2.93
CA SER A 122 4.65 -7.12 -3.86
C SER A 122 5.16 -6.34 -5.07
N SER A 123 4.29 -5.65 -5.82
CA SER A 123 4.70 -4.88 -7.01
C SER A 123 5.53 -3.65 -6.65
N TYR A 124 5.36 -3.07 -5.47
CA TYR A 124 6.21 -1.98 -5.00
C TYR A 124 7.61 -2.48 -4.63
N GLU A 125 7.71 -3.64 -3.97
CA GLU A 125 9.00 -4.28 -3.69
C GLU A 125 9.74 -4.68 -4.96
N GLU A 126 9.03 -5.19 -5.99
CA GLU A 126 9.64 -5.42 -7.30
C GLU A 126 10.18 -4.13 -7.92
N LEU A 127 9.39 -3.05 -7.90
CA LEU A 127 9.82 -1.74 -8.39
C LEU A 127 11.07 -1.25 -7.64
N LYS A 128 11.07 -1.37 -6.31
CA LYS A 128 12.18 -0.95 -5.45
C LYS A 128 13.45 -1.75 -5.74
N ALA A 129 13.32 -3.06 -5.96
CA ALA A 129 14.43 -3.94 -6.30
C ALA A 129 15.02 -3.66 -7.69
N LYS A 130 14.19 -3.27 -8.67
CA LYS A 130 14.68 -2.89 -10.01
C LYS A 130 15.20 -1.47 -10.11
N GLY A 131 14.69 -0.55 -9.28
CA GLY A 131 15.06 0.85 -9.27
C GLY A 131 13.85 1.76 -9.39
N MET A 132 13.68 2.64 -8.39
CA MET A 132 12.57 3.60 -8.35
C MET A 132 12.64 4.63 -9.50
N GLU A 133 13.80 4.78 -10.13
CA GLU A 133 14.01 5.66 -11.30
C GLU A 133 13.24 5.26 -12.55
N ILE A 134 12.72 4.04 -12.59
CA ILE A 134 11.78 3.55 -13.60
C ILE A 134 10.53 4.43 -13.66
N ILE A 135 10.04 4.94 -12.52
CA ILE A 135 8.90 5.86 -12.49
C ILE A 135 9.37 7.24 -12.91
N SER A 136 9.18 7.61 -14.17
CA SER A 136 9.63 8.86 -14.78
C SER A 136 9.08 10.10 -14.05
N ASN A 137 7.85 10.04 -13.54
CA ASN A 137 7.25 11.10 -12.75
C ASN A 137 7.81 11.14 -11.32
N ILE A 138 8.68 12.12 -11.06
CA ILE A 138 9.36 12.31 -9.77
C ILE A 138 8.38 12.51 -8.61
N LYS A 139 7.27 13.23 -8.83
CA LYS A 139 6.25 13.44 -7.80
C LYS A 139 5.58 12.12 -7.44
N LEU A 140 5.10 11.39 -8.46
CA LEU A 140 4.44 10.09 -8.27
C LEU A 140 5.38 9.09 -7.57
N ARG A 141 6.65 9.04 -7.98
CA ARG A 141 7.68 8.22 -7.34
C ARG A 141 7.80 8.50 -5.84
N ARG A 142 7.85 9.78 -5.45
CA ARG A 142 7.91 10.18 -4.04
C ARG A 142 6.64 9.83 -3.28
N ASP A 143 5.48 10.00 -3.93
CA ASP A 143 4.18 9.75 -3.31
C ASP A 143 3.97 8.23 -3.10
N LEU A 144 4.46 7.39 -4.02
CA LEU A 144 4.58 5.93 -3.84
C LEU A 144 5.46 5.60 -2.63
N THR A 145 6.69 6.12 -2.58
CA THR A 145 7.58 5.88 -1.44
C THR A 145 6.95 6.31 -0.12
N THR A 146 6.30 7.47 -0.09
CA THR A 146 5.63 7.95 1.12
C THR A 146 4.48 7.03 1.55
N MET A 147 3.74 6.45 0.60
CA MET A 147 2.66 5.53 0.92
C MET A 147 3.20 4.23 1.55
N TYR A 148 4.13 3.58 0.85
CA TYR A 148 4.60 2.25 1.22
C TYR A 148 5.61 2.27 2.38
N ASP A 149 6.61 3.15 2.36
CA ASP A 149 7.69 3.15 3.35
C ASP A 149 7.35 3.93 4.63
N PHE A 150 6.21 4.64 4.68
CA PHE A 150 5.82 5.44 5.85
C PHE A 150 4.38 5.24 6.26
N LYS A 151 3.40 5.45 5.36
CA LYS A 151 1.99 5.41 5.78
C LYS A 151 1.50 4.02 6.13
N PHE A 152 1.90 3.00 5.37
CA PHE A 152 1.57 1.61 5.70
C PHE A 152 2.31 1.15 6.97
N ASP A 153 3.60 1.50 7.10
CA ASP A 153 4.41 1.18 8.28
C ASP A 153 3.83 1.74 9.57
N VAL A 154 3.31 2.98 9.57
CA VAL A 154 2.65 3.57 10.75
C VAL A 154 1.41 2.77 11.18
N ILE A 155 0.63 2.23 10.24
CA ILE A 155 -0.52 1.38 10.59
C ILE A 155 -0.03 0.08 11.24
N GLU A 156 0.89 -0.62 10.59
CA GLU A 156 1.36 -1.95 11.01
C GLU A 156 2.14 -1.89 12.33
N THR A 157 2.98 -0.87 12.53
CA THR A 157 3.94 -0.83 13.65
C THR A 157 3.48 -0.01 14.84
N GLU A 158 2.62 0.99 14.63
CA GLU A 158 2.10 1.83 15.72
C GLU A 158 0.67 1.43 16.08
N VAL A 159 -0.26 1.44 15.12
CA VAL A 159 -1.67 1.21 15.44
C VAL A 159 -1.91 -0.24 15.87
N GLU A 160 -1.48 -1.21 15.07
CA GLU A 160 -1.79 -2.62 15.31
C GLU A 160 -1.03 -3.24 16.50
N VAL A 161 0.22 -2.81 16.71
CA VAL A 161 1.04 -3.30 17.84
C VAL A 161 0.44 -2.87 19.16
N TRP A 162 0.01 -1.61 19.28
CA TRP A 162 -0.59 -1.11 20.51
C TRP A 162 -1.91 -1.80 20.82
N ASP A 163 -2.76 -2.01 19.80
CA ASP A 163 -4.01 -2.77 19.94
C ASP A 163 -3.75 -4.20 20.40
N SER A 164 -2.78 -4.90 19.80
CA SER A 164 -2.41 -6.27 20.18
C SER A 164 -1.86 -6.38 21.60
N GLN A 165 -1.02 -5.42 22.02
CA GLN A 165 -0.49 -5.38 23.38
C GLN A 165 -1.56 -5.10 24.43
N LEU A 166 -2.46 -4.14 24.17
CA LEU A 166 -3.57 -3.86 25.08
C LEU A 166 -4.52 -5.06 25.19
N LEU A 167 -4.83 -5.68 24.05
CA LEU A 167 -5.69 -6.85 23.96
C LEU A 167 -5.15 -8.03 24.80
N SER A 168 -3.87 -8.34 24.65
CA SER A 168 -3.23 -9.45 25.37
C SER A 168 -2.98 -9.17 26.85
N SER A 169 -2.55 -7.95 27.20
CA SER A 169 -2.12 -7.63 28.58
C SER A 169 -3.27 -7.25 29.51
N THR A 170 -4.32 -6.62 28.98
CA THR A 170 -5.39 -6.03 29.80
C THR A 170 -6.76 -6.60 29.43
N ILE A 171 -7.11 -6.60 28.14
CA ILE A 171 -8.49 -6.90 27.74
C ILE A 171 -8.83 -8.38 27.93
N TYR A 172 -8.02 -9.32 27.42
CA TYR A 172 -8.31 -10.75 27.54
C TYR A 172 -8.36 -11.23 29.01
N PRO A 173 -7.39 -10.87 29.87
CA PRO A 173 -7.45 -11.22 31.29
C PRO A 173 -8.71 -10.69 31.99
N LEU A 174 -9.16 -9.47 31.65
CA LEU A 174 -10.38 -8.91 32.24
C LEU A 174 -11.63 -9.57 31.65
N HIS A 175 -11.69 -9.74 30.32
CA HIS A 175 -12.80 -10.35 29.61
C HIS A 175 -13.11 -11.74 30.14
N THR A 176 -12.09 -12.60 30.27
CA THR A 176 -12.26 -13.98 30.76
C THR A 176 -12.70 -14.07 32.22
N LYS A 177 -12.44 -13.04 33.04
CA LYS A 177 -12.97 -12.94 34.41
C LYS A 177 -14.43 -12.51 34.44
N LEU A 178 -14.81 -11.59 33.55
CA LEU A 178 -16.12 -10.95 33.58
C LEU A 178 -17.19 -11.66 32.74
N PHE A 179 -16.79 -12.39 31.69
CA PHE A 179 -17.71 -12.93 30.69
C PHE A 179 -17.47 -14.42 30.40
N ARG A 180 -18.54 -15.09 29.97
CA ARG A 180 -18.52 -16.45 29.42
C ARG A 180 -19.00 -16.44 27.97
N LYS A 181 -18.13 -16.87 27.06
CA LYS A 181 -18.48 -17.08 25.64
C LYS A 181 -19.45 -18.25 25.46
N TYR A 182 -20.31 -18.13 24.45
CA TYR A 182 -21.18 -19.21 23.99
C TYR A 182 -21.45 -19.02 22.49
N PHE A 183 -21.80 -20.10 21.81
CA PHE A 183 -21.92 -20.13 20.35
C PHE A 183 -23.28 -20.73 19.99
N PRO A 184 -24.25 -19.92 19.54
CA PRO A 184 -25.53 -20.43 19.03
C PRO A 184 -25.35 -21.37 17.84
N ASP A 185 -26.25 -22.34 17.65
CA ASP A 185 -26.17 -23.30 16.52
C ASP A 185 -26.23 -22.60 15.14
N THR A 186 -26.78 -21.39 15.09
CA THR A 186 -26.86 -20.56 13.87
C THR A 186 -25.63 -19.69 13.63
N TRP A 187 -24.65 -19.67 14.55
CA TRP A 187 -23.48 -18.81 14.47
C TRP A 187 -22.44 -19.34 13.49
N SER A 188 -21.79 -18.42 12.78
CA SER A 188 -20.70 -18.69 11.85
C SER A 188 -19.41 -18.05 12.36
N VAL A 189 -18.26 -18.68 12.09
CA VAL A 189 -16.93 -18.15 12.43
C VAL A 189 -16.62 -16.80 11.78
N PHE A 190 -17.40 -16.40 10.78
CA PHE A 190 -17.31 -15.10 10.12
C PHE A 190 -18.18 -14.02 10.77
N GLU A 191 -18.89 -14.33 11.87
CA GLU A 191 -19.76 -13.41 12.59
C GLU A 191 -19.23 -13.08 13.99
N ASP A 192 -19.58 -11.91 14.50
CA ASP A 192 -19.29 -11.50 15.87
C ASP A 192 -19.79 -12.56 16.88
N GLU A 193 -18.89 -12.98 17.77
CA GLU A 193 -19.17 -13.96 18.82
C GLU A 193 -20.14 -13.43 19.89
N PHE A 194 -20.66 -14.34 20.72
CA PHE A 194 -21.54 -13.99 21.82
C PHE A 194 -20.88 -14.30 23.18
N ALA A 195 -21.06 -13.40 24.13
CA ALA A 195 -20.70 -13.63 25.52
C ALA A 195 -21.80 -13.13 26.47
N ARG A 196 -21.84 -13.70 27.68
CA ARG A 196 -22.72 -13.23 28.77
C ARG A 196 -21.87 -12.83 29.96
N PRO A 197 -22.26 -11.77 30.69
CA PRO A 197 -21.60 -11.44 31.95
C PRO A 197 -21.81 -12.58 32.96
N ASN A 198 -20.76 -12.91 33.71
CA ASN A 198 -20.83 -13.89 34.79
C ASN A 198 -21.76 -13.41 35.92
N ASP A 199 -21.74 -12.11 36.20
CA ASP A 199 -22.64 -11.43 37.14
C ASP A 199 -22.91 -10.00 36.64
N TYR A 200 -24.06 -9.80 36.00
CA TYR A 200 -24.41 -8.48 35.45
C TYR A 200 -24.61 -7.41 36.52
N LYS A 201 -25.12 -7.77 37.71
CA LYS A 201 -25.34 -6.79 38.78
C LYS A 201 -24.02 -6.20 39.26
N LYS A 202 -23.00 -7.05 39.43
CA LYS A 202 -21.64 -6.58 39.76
C LYS A 202 -20.98 -5.79 38.64
N LEU A 203 -21.35 -6.07 37.39
CA LEU A 203 -20.80 -5.34 36.23
C LEU A 203 -21.25 -3.87 36.20
N LEU A 204 -22.45 -3.56 36.71
CA LEU A 204 -22.96 -2.19 36.81
C LEU A 204 -22.05 -1.27 37.64
N ASP A 205 -21.46 -1.82 38.70
CA ASP A 205 -20.60 -1.09 39.65
C ASP A 205 -19.09 -1.32 39.38
N ASN A 206 -18.73 -1.86 38.20
CA ASN A 206 -17.34 -2.18 37.87
C ASN A 206 -16.65 -1.02 37.12
N ASP A 207 -16.06 -0.10 37.87
CA ASP A 207 -15.33 1.06 37.32
C ASP A 207 -14.13 0.65 36.46
N GLU A 208 -13.43 -0.43 36.80
CA GLU A 208 -12.30 -0.92 36.00
C GLU A 208 -12.75 -1.26 34.56
N TYR A 209 -13.87 -1.97 34.42
CA TYR A 209 -14.45 -2.31 33.13
C TYR A 209 -14.96 -1.07 32.38
N LYS A 210 -15.68 -0.16 33.06
CA LYS A 210 -16.16 1.08 32.44
C LYS A 210 -15.03 1.98 31.93
N ASN A 211 -13.95 2.09 32.72
CA ASN A 211 -12.76 2.82 32.33
C ASN A 211 -12.08 2.18 31.12
N LEU A 212 -11.98 0.84 31.09
CA LEU A 212 -11.47 0.13 29.91
C LEU A 212 -12.32 0.41 28.66
N LEU A 213 -13.65 0.35 28.78
CA LEU A 213 -14.54 0.64 27.64
C LEU A 213 -14.35 2.07 27.13
N SER A 214 -14.16 3.04 28.03
CA SER A 214 -13.89 4.43 27.65
C SER A 214 -12.56 4.58 26.90
N GLU A 215 -11.52 3.87 27.35
CA GLU A 215 -10.22 3.83 26.66
C GLU A 215 -10.35 3.22 25.26
N LEU A 216 -11.10 2.12 25.13
CA LEU A 216 -11.35 1.49 23.83
C LEU A 216 -12.12 2.40 22.86
N ILE A 217 -13.03 3.24 23.35
CA ILE A 217 -13.68 4.26 22.49
C ILE A 217 -12.62 5.23 21.94
N SER A 218 -11.69 5.69 22.77
CA SER A 218 -10.62 6.60 22.37
C SER A 218 -9.75 5.99 21.26
N LEU A 219 -9.30 4.74 21.47
CA LEU A 219 -8.49 4.01 20.51
C LEU A 219 -9.22 3.78 19.18
N ARG A 220 -10.50 3.36 19.24
CA ARG A 220 -11.31 3.17 18.02
C ARG A 220 -11.53 4.50 17.28
N ASN A 221 -11.72 5.61 17.99
CA ASN A 221 -11.83 6.93 17.37
C ASN A 221 -10.54 7.31 16.63
N TYR A 222 -9.39 7.04 17.24
CA TYR A 222 -8.09 7.30 16.62
C TYR A 222 -7.88 6.41 15.38
N SER A 223 -8.08 5.09 15.51
CA SER A 223 -7.94 4.13 14.40
C SER A 223 -8.85 4.50 13.22
N ILE A 224 -10.14 4.77 13.46
CA ILE A 224 -11.08 5.23 12.42
C ILE A 224 -10.54 6.47 11.72
N LYS A 225 -10.05 7.45 12.49
CA LYS A 225 -9.57 8.72 11.93
C LYS A 225 -8.34 8.53 11.06
N ILE A 226 -7.37 7.74 11.53
CA ILE A 226 -6.13 7.44 10.79
C ILE A 226 -6.44 6.65 9.52
N ASN A 227 -7.27 5.61 9.61
CA ASN A 227 -7.68 4.83 8.45
C ASN A 227 -8.49 5.64 7.43
N GLU A 228 -9.34 6.59 7.87
CA GLU A 228 -10.02 7.51 6.97
C GLU A 228 -9.05 8.43 6.21
N LEU A 229 -7.99 8.91 6.87
CA LEU A 229 -6.94 9.69 6.22
C LEU A 229 -6.19 8.85 5.20
N LEU A 230 -5.78 7.63 5.58
CA LEU A 230 -5.11 6.69 4.69
C LEU A 230 -5.95 6.36 3.47
N LYS A 231 -7.25 6.10 3.64
CA LYS A 231 -8.18 5.87 2.53
C LYS A 231 -8.21 7.03 1.55
N ASN A 232 -8.22 8.27 2.04
CA ASN A 232 -8.21 9.46 1.19
C ASN A 232 -6.89 9.58 0.42
N ASP A 233 -5.77 9.26 1.07
CA ASP A 233 -4.46 9.23 0.43
C ASP A 233 -4.35 8.16 -0.64
N LEU A 234 -4.89 6.96 -0.37
CA LEU A 234 -4.97 5.87 -1.35
C LEU A 234 -5.80 6.28 -2.56
N ASN A 235 -6.98 6.87 -2.36
CA ASN A 235 -7.82 7.38 -3.45
C ASN A 235 -7.08 8.40 -4.32
N ARG A 236 -6.34 9.32 -3.70
CA ARG A 236 -5.54 10.31 -4.42
C ARG A 236 -4.44 9.63 -5.23
N LEU A 237 -3.66 8.75 -4.62
CA LEU A 237 -2.53 8.08 -5.28
C LEU A 237 -2.99 7.19 -6.44
N ILE A 238 -4.06 6.42 -6.26
CA ILE A 238 -4.69 5.62 -7.33
C ILE A 238 -5.05 6.50 -8.53
N LYS A 239 -5.70 7.65 -8.28
CA LYS A 239 -6.07 8.59 -9.34
C LYS A 239 -4.85 9.21 -10.03
N GLU A 240 -3.79 9.51 -9.28
CA GLU A 240 -2.55 10.03 -9.86
C GLU A 240 -1.87 8.99 -10.76
N ILE A 241 -1.88 7.72 -10.37
CA ILE A 241 -1.38 6.61 -11.20
C ILE A 241 -2.22 6.47 -12.47
N GLU A 242 -3.55 6.54 -12.37
CA GLU A 242 -4.44 6.49 -13.54
C GLU A 242 -4.16 7.61 -14.55
N ILE A 243 -3.94 8.84 -14.07
CA ILE A 243 -3.58 9.98 -14.91
C ILE A 243 -2.22 9.74 -15.58
N GLU A 244 -1.22 9.27 -14.83
CA GLU A 244 0.11 8.99 -15.37
C GLU A 244 0.05 7.91 -16.46
N LEU A 245 -0.69 6.83 -16.23
CA LEU A 245 -0.88 5.77 -17.21
C LEU A 245 -1.53 6.26 -18.51
N ILE A 246 -2.49 7.19 -18.43
CA ILE A 246 -3.09 7.82 -19.62
C ILE A 246 -2.05 8.66 -20.38
N MET A 247 -1.15 9.33 -19.67
CA MET A 247 -0.08 10.14 -20.27
C MET A 247 1.00 9.27 -20.91
N LEU A 248 1.40 8.18 -20.25
CA LEU A 248 2.38 7.23 -20.78
C LEU A 248 1.83 6.44 -21.97
N LYS A 249 0.53 6.14 -22.04
CA LYS A 249 -0.05 5.40 -23.18
C LYS A 249 -0.25 6.26 -24.44
N LYS A 250 0.04 7.56 -24.38
CA LYS A 250 0.14 8.46 -25.55
C LYS A 250 1.54 8.41 -26.17
#